data_AF-A0A3B0ZAD7-F1
#
_entry.id   AF-A0A3B0ZAD7-F1
#
_cell.length_a   1.000
_cell.length_b   1.000
_cell.length_c   1.000
_cell.angle_alpha   90.00
_cell.angle_beta   90.00
_cell.angle_gamma   90.00
#
_symmetry.space_group_name_H-M   'P 1'
#
loop_
_entity.id
_entity.type
_entity.pdbx_description
1 polymer ?
#
loop_
_entity_poly.entity_id
_entity_poly.type
_entity_poly.pdbx_seq_one_letter_code
_entity_poly.pdbx_strand_id
1 'polypeptide(L)'
;MDLSADRSNVLGCLPGKEEEIPANVSEYFDELRQTGDELADKLVKETLFPHDQFQNLGRQGYNHLLDIADVLAESPALALNSHTTIAQELSEYPKGLQNYYDPIKAPDWVDEEKLALTSKLWQQDMLAIISVLYGVSLPTCYLMKNGIPALYDSAKLADKKYIYQRIYETGLMLDAVLAPDGIQVIRDLDHSSDEHLLDSLNKNDPKGKWQCQGNILSRTDDARVEPESLNLDQHVQHATEENNGQAARYLWGKGYVAAKKIRFLHASMRFMLMNPAAMAKTRRPGKPKEANFSEAIQYINEPYNTQVLGVPVNQEDQAYTLLTFAYCIPKGLEKLGRFWSKEESEAFLHTWKVVGYTMGIQENLMVDTLADAEKLFEFIQRRQVGESDQAKQLTKTVVYFFQDYLPSNFGLSKGIATRLITDQLGEVHAKMILPQEYIDEANRPIVALVFTLAMKVLWLYYRARRILFKIPYMARFFKGVFYGTGMDLVKSWRDAYSRKPFYIPLTVNTWKREKGVNPAFLKKLRAWRHDLFNTMAVGLSCVIFSGVFFLFFLIFSLFDASGAAKFTGWASFLLVLLGLFILHYKVGQVSEQRPQPEQMQKRAAQPESTAKEA
;
A
#
# COMPACT_ATOMS: atom_id res chain seq x y z
N MET A 1 13.42 29.18 15.32
CA MET A 1 14.28 28.79 14.19
C MET A 1 13.69 29.41 12.94
N ASP A 2 14.53 29.91 12.05
CA ASP A 2 14.09 30.63 10.84
C ASP A 2 14.24 29.74 9.60
N LEU A 3 13.14 29.42 8.94
CA LEU A 3 13.12 28.67 7.68
C LEU A 3 13.76 29.42 6.51
N SER A 4 14.02 30.73 6.66
CA SER A 4 14.72 31.52 5.65
C SER A 4 16.20 31.11 5.48
N ALA A 5 16.80 30.52 6.53
CA ALA A 5 18.23 30.18 6.56
C ALA A 5 18.52 28.70 6.28
N ASP A 6 17.65 27.79 6.73
CA ASP A 6 17.82 26.35 6.54
C ASP A 6 16.47 25.64 6.36
N ARG A 7 16.16 25.30 5.10
CA ARG A 7 14.93 24.59 4.73
C ARG A 7 15.00 23.08 5.02
N SER A 8 16.13 22.54 5.48
CA SER A 8 16.26 21.10 5.76
C SER A 8 15.50 20.67 7.03
N ASN A 9 15.27 21.58 7.99
CA ASN A 9 14.61 21.29 9.26
C ASN A 9 13.19 21.91 9.35
N VAL A 10 12.32 21.57 8.41
CA VAL A 10 10.92 22.05 8.40
C VAL A 10 10.17 21.63 9.68
N LEU A 11 10.36 20.39 10.12
CA LEU A 11 9.66 19.78 11.24
C LEU A 11 9.92 20.52 12.57
N GLY A 12 11.16 20.97 12.79
CA GLY A 12 11.55 21.76 13.96
C GLY A 12 10.90 23.15 14.01
N CYS A 13 10.51 23.69 12.85
CA CYS A 13 9.91 25.02 12.71
C CYS A 13 8.38 25.02 12.75
N LEU A 14 7.74 23.84 12.69
CA LEU A 14 6.27 23.76 12.74
C LEU A 14 5.74 24.25 14.11
N PRO A 15 4.66 25.04 14.13
CA PRO A 15 4.03 25.52 15.36
C PRO A 15 3.34 24.38 16.12
N GLY A 16 3.01 24.61 17.38
CA GLY A 16 2.10 23.77 18.16
C GLY A 16 0.66 23.75 17.63
N LYS A 17 -0.16 22.82 18.13
CA LYS A 17 -1.54 22.59 17.66
C LYS A 17 -2.45 23.82 17.74
N GLU A 18 -2.23 24.69 18.72
CA GLU A 18 -3.05 25.89 18.98
C GLU A 18 -2.31 27.19 18.65
N GLU A 19 -1.03 27.10 18.29
CA GLU A 19 -0.22 28.27 17.94
C GLU A 19 -0.58 28.78 16.54
N GLU A 20 -0.39 30.10 16.35
CA GLU A 20 -0.49 30.73 15.04
C GLU A 20 0.62 30.23 14.11
N ILE A 21 0.31 30.12 12.83
CA ILE A 21 1.28 29.67 11.83
C ILE A 21 2.23 30.83 11.51
N PRO A 22 3.54 30.70 11.75
CA PRO A 22 4.50 31.74 11.39
C PRO A 22 4.46 32.05 9.89
N ALA A 23 4.60 33.33 9.51
CA ALA A 23 4.49 33.76 8.11
C ALA A 23 5.46 33.02 7.18
N ASN A 24 6.73 32.88 7.58
CA ASN A 24 7.75 32.15 6.81
C ASN A 24 7.42 30.65 6.63
N VAL A 25 6.78 30.02 7.63
CA VAL A 25 6.30 28.63 7.51
C VAL A 25 5.12 28.57 6.55
N SER A 26 4.17 29.50 6.64
CA SER A 26 3.03 29.55 5.71
C SER A 26 3.49 29.74 4.26
N GLU A 27 4.37 30.71 4.01
CA GLU A 27 4.95 31.00 2.70
C GLU A 27 5.66 29.78 2.11
N TYR A 28 6.47 29.08 2.90
CA TYR A 28 7.14 27.86 2.45
C TYR A 28 6.15 26.78 2.02
N PHE A 29 5.07 26.55 2.79
CA PHE A 29 4.07 25.58 2.38
C PHE A 29 3.24 26.06 1.18
N ASP A 30 3.01 27.37 1.03
CA ASP A 30 2.39 27.92 -0.18
C ASP A 30 3.28 27.73 -1.43
N GLU A 31 4.61 27.82 -1.29
CA GLU A 31 5.58 27.42 -2.33
C GLU A 31 5.48 25.92 -2.66
N LEU A 32 5.37 25.06 -1.64
CA LEU A 32 5.17 23.62 -1.84
C LEU A 32 3.90 23.31 -2.61
N ARG A 33 2.82 24.08 -2.40
CA ARG A 33 1.58 23.96 -3.20
C ARG A 33 1.79 24.29 -4.67
N GLN A 34 2.79 25.10 -5.00
CA GLN A 34 3.15 25.44 -6.39
C GLN A 34 4.26 24.53 -6.95
N THR A 35 4.75 23.57 -6.17
CA THR A 35 5.86 22.69 -6.56
C THR A 35 5.34 21.30 -6.94
N GLY A 36 5.56 20.89 -8.19
CA GLY A 36 5.26 19.55 -8.71
C GLY A 36 6.42 18.56 -8.51
N ASP A 37 6.71 17.79 -9.57
CA ASP A 37 7.87 16.87 -9.63
C ASP A 37 8.61 17.12 -10.93
N GLU A 38 9.65 17.95 -10.87
CA GLU A 38 10.35 18.46 -12.06
C GLU A 38 10.87 17.33 -12.97
N LEU A 39 11.44 16.28 -12.38
CA LEU A 39 11.97 15.13 -13.11
C LEU A 39 10.85 14.40 -13.87
N ALA A 40 9.77 14.03 -13.17
CA ALA A 40 8.68 13.28 -13.77
C ALA A 40 7.85 14.16 -14.73
N ASP A 41 7.64 15.43 -14.42
CA ASP A 41 6.90 16.39 -15.25
C ASP A 41 7.62 16.61 -16.59
N LYS A 42 8.96 16.71 -16.58
CA LYS A 42 9.78 16.79 -17.79
C LYS A 42 9.61 15.55 -18.66
N LEU A 43 9.76 14.36 -18.08
CA LEU A 43 9.63 13.09 -18.82
C LEU A 43 8.22 12.92 -19.40
N VAL A 44 7.18 13.26 -18.64
CA VAL A 44 5.79 13.23 -19.10
C VAL A 44 5.59 14.16 -20.29
N LYS A 45 6.12 15.39 -20.23
CA LYS A 45 6.01 16.35 -21.34
C LYS A 45 6.67 15.80 -22.61
N GLU A 46 7.86 15.23 -22.49
CA GLU A 46 8.59 14.60 -23.60
C GLU A 46 7.86 13.38 -24.18
N THR A 47 7.14 12.62 -23.34
CA THR A 47 6.43 11.39 -23.74
C THR A 47 5.06 11.66 -24.36
N LEU A 48 4.26 12.54 -23.75
CA LEU A 48 2.87 12.76 -24.14
C LEU A 48 2.73 13.80 -25.27
N PHE A 49 3.68 14.72 -25.43
CA PHE A 49 3.68 15.77 -26.47
C PHE A 49 5.07 15.92 -27.11
N PRO A 50 5.50 14.92 -27.91
CA PRO A 50 6.78 14.95 -28.60
C PRO A 50 6.81 16.08 -29.65
N HIS A 51 7.81 16.98 -29.58
CA HIS A 51 7.90 18.10 -30.51
C HIS A 51 8.40 17.69 -31.91
N ASP A 52 9.41 16.81 -32.07
CA ASP A 52 9.96 16.55 -33.43
C ASP A 52 10.55 15.14 -33.72
N GLN A 53 10.81 14.27 -32.73
CA GLN A 53 11.42 12.93 -32.99
C GLN A 53 10.62 11.71 -32.52
N PHE A 54 9.71 11.87 -31.56
CA PHE A 54 9.00 10.75 -30.91
C PHE A 54 7.49 10.78 -31.14
N GLN A 55 7.05 11.34 -32.29
CA GLN A 55 5.63 11.64 -32.62
C GLN A 55 4.66 10.46 -32.40
N ASN A 56 5.16 9.22 -32.39
CA ASN A 56 4.36 8.00 -32.27
C ASN A 56 4.23 7.41 -30.85
N LEU A 57 4.93 7.91 -29.82
CA LEU A 57 4.77 7.39 -28.46
C LEU A 57 3.37 7.72 -27.93
N GLY A 58 3.09 9.00 -27.70
CA GLY A 58 1.81 9.46 -27.17
C GLY A 58 1.35 8.64 -25.95
N ARG A 59 0.02 8.54 -25.76
CA ARG A 59 -0.54 7.77 -24.64
C ARG A 59 -0.41 6.25 -24.79
N GLN A 60 -0.37 5.74 -26.03
CA GLN A 60 -0.29 4.30 -26.30
C GLN A 60 1.10 3.77 -25.95
N GLY A 61 2.16 4.47 -26.39
CA GLY A 61 3.54 4.19 -25.99
C GLY A 61 3.72 4.28 -24.48
N TYR A 62 3.12 5.27 -23.79
CA TYR A 62 3.17 5.29 -22.33
C TYR A 62 2.54 4.03 -21.68
N ASN A 63 1.33 3.66 -22.09
CA ASN A 63 0.68 2.47 -21.52
C ASN A 63 1.46 1.18 -21.85
N HIS A 64 2.12 1.13 -23.00
CA HIS A 64 3.00 0.03 -23.37
C HIS A 64 4.29 0.02 -22.53
N LEU A 65 4.87 1.17 -22.19
CA LEU A 65 5.99 1.26 -21.25
C LEU A 65 5.61 0.72 -19.86
N LEU A 66 4.38 0.97 -19.40
CA LEU A 66 3.88 0.38 -18.16
C LEU A 66 3.81 -1.15 -18.23
N ASP A 67 3.47 -1.70 -19.39
CA ASP A 67 3.45 -3.14 -19.62
C ASP A 67 4.85 -3.74 -19.57
N ILE A 68 5.80 -3.10 -20.24
CA ILE A 68 7.21 -3.48 -20.19
C ILE A 68 7.69 -3.46 -18.74
N ALA A 69 7.38 -2.40 -17.98
CA ALA A 69 7.75 -2.31 -16.58
C ALA A 69 7.09 -3.38 -15.68
N ASP A 70 5.84 -3.80 -15.96
CA ASP A 70 5.23 -4.94 -15.25
C ASP A 70 5.97 -6.25 -15.55
N VAL A 71 6.26 -6.51 -16.82
CA VAL A 71 6.99 -7.71 -17.25
C VAL A 71 8.40 -7.75 -16.64
N LEU A 72 9.11 -6.61 -16.65
CA LEU A 72 10.45 -6.52 -16.09
C LEU A 72 10.49 -6.56 -14.57
N ALA A 73 9.41 -6.16 -13.88
CA ALA A 73 9.31 -6.34 -12.43
C ALA A 73 9.23 -7.83 -12.04
N GLU A 74 8.59 -8.65 -12.88
CA GLU A 74 8.47 -10.11 -12.66
C GLU A 74 9.67 -10.89 -13.24
N SER A 75 10.23 -10.43 -14.35
CA SER A 75 11.27 -11.12 -15.12
C SER A 75 12.34 -10.16 -15.64
N PRO A 76 13.19 -9.59 -14.75
CA PRO A 76 14.18 -8.57 -15.11
C PRO A 76 15.24 -9.08 -16.11
N ALA A 77 15.52 -10.40 -16.12
CA ALA A 77 16.48 -11.01 -17.05
C ALA A 77 16.12 -10.79 -18.53
N LEU A 78 14.86 -10.50 -18.85
CA LEU A 78 14.44 -10.20 -20.22
C LEU A 78 15.11 -8.91 -20.74
N ALA A 79 15.40 -7.93 -19.89
CA ALA A 79 16.10 -6.71 -20.30
C ALA A 79 17.59 -6.94 -20.61
N LEU A 80 18.20 -8.00 -20.07
CA LEU A 80 19.64 -8.26 -20.22
C LEU A 80 20.01 -8.85 -21.59
N ASN A 81 19.07 -9.54 -22.23
CA ASN A 81 19.29 -10.14 -23.54
C ASN A 81 18.68 -9.23 -24.62
N SER A 82 19.55 -8.56 -25.39
CA SER A 82 19.17 -7.66 -26.49
C SER A 82 18.38 -8.32 -27.62
N HIS A 83 18.31 -9.66 -27.65
CA HIS A 83 17.49 -10.40 -28.60
C HIS A 83 16.05 -10.63 -28.12
N THR A 84 15.71 -10.34 -26.86
CA THR A 84 14.33 -10.48 -26.40
C THR A 84 13.47 -9.36 -26.98
N THR A 85 12.19 -9.67 -27.21
CA THR A 85 11.21 -8.68 -27.65
C THR A 85 11.12 -7.51 -26.67
N ILE A 86 11.16 -7.77 -25.36
CA ILE A 86 11.07 -6.74 -24.33
C ILE A 86 12.27 -5.78 -24.36
N ALA A 87 13.50 -6.29 -24.50
CA ALA A 87 14.68 -5.43 -24.58
C ALA A 87 14.68 -4.58 -25.86
N GLN A 88 14.22 -5.14 -26.99
CA GLN A 88 14.08 -4.43 -28.25
C GLN A 88 13.02 -3.32 -28.16
N GLU A 89 11.82 -3.65 -27.68
CA GLU A 89 10.74 -2.68 -27.47
C GLU A 89 11.16 -1.55 -26.51
N LEU A 90 11.86 -1.89 -25.40
CA LEU A 90 12.36 -0.88 -24.47
C LEU A 90 13.39 0.06 -25.12
N SER A 91 14.25 -0.46 -26.00
CA SER A 91 15.29 0.32 -26.67
C SER A 91 14.75 1.42 -27.60
N GLU A 92 13.49 1.33 -28.02
CA GLU A 92 12.81 2.33 -28.85
C GLU A 92 12.42 3.60 -28.07
N TYR A 93 12.39 3.53 -26.73
CA TYR A 93 12.04 4.67 -25.88
C TYR A 93 13.24 5.61 -25.69
N PRO A 94 13.02 6.92 -25.42
CA PRO A 94 14.08 7.81 -24.95
C PRO A 94 14.82 7.24 -23.73
N LYS A 95 16.15 7.41 -23.65
CA LYS A 95 16.97 6.91 -22.51
C LYS A 95 16.43 7.33 -21.14
N GLY A 96 15.88 8.54 -21.02
CA GLY A 96 15.27 9.01 -19.76
C GLY A 96 14.08 8.17 -19.30
N LEU A 97 13.31 7.59 -20.23
CA LEU A 97 12.20 6.68 -19.94
C LEU A 97 12.65 5.24 -19.75
N GLN A 98 13.65 4.80 -20.51
CA GLN A 98 14.29 3.49 -20.30
C GLN A 98 14.78 3.39 -18.86
N ASN A 99 15.56 4.39 -18.43
CA ASN A 99 16.18 4.41 -17.11
C ASN A 99 15.21 4.78 -15.99
N TYR A 100 13.97 5.19 -16.31
CA TYR A 100 13.05 5.69 -15.29
C TYR A 100 12.71 4.61 -14.28
N TYR A 101 12.55 3.35 -14.71
CA TYR A 101 12.21 2.22 -13.84
C TYR A 101 13.42 1.47 -13.29
N ASP A 102 14.64 1.89 -13.63
CA ASP A 102 15.86 1.26 -13.11
C ASP A 102 15.92 1.34 -11.58
N PRO A 103 16.59 0.39 -10.91
CA PRO A 103 16.92 0.50 -9.50
C PRO A 103 17.66 1.82 -9.22
N ILE A 104 17.21 2.57 -8.22
CA ILE A 104 17.91 3.80 -7.78
C ILE A 104 18.81 3.50 -6.59
N LYS A 105 19.93 4.23 -6.45
CA LYS A 105 20.81 4.08 -5.29
C LYS A 105 19.99 4.27 -4.00
N ALA A 106 20.09 3.30 -3.09
CA ALA A 106 19.45 3.38 -1.78
C ALA A 106 20.22 4.38 -0.91
N PRO A 107 19.55 5.41 -0.36
CA PRO A 107 20.18 6.30 0.61
C PRO A 107 20.71 5.56 1.85
N ASP A 108 21.73 6.11 2.49
CA ASP A 108 22.37 5.48 3.66
C ASP A 108 21.39 5.25 4.82
N TRP A 109 20.37 6.11 4.93
CA TRP A 109 19.32 5.99 5.95
C TRP A 109 18.35 4.84 5.71
N VAL A 110 18.35 4.17 4.55
CA VAL A 110 17.47 3.03 4.26
C VAL A 110 17.88 1.82 5.09
N ASP A 111 16.92 1.30 5.86
CA ASP A 111 17.08 0.23 6.84
C ASP A 111 16.29 -1.01 6.39
N GLU A 112 17.03 -2.05 6.00
CA GLU A 112 16.48 -3.32 5.49
C GLU A 112 15.73 -4.11 6.57
N GLU A 113 16.13 -4.00 7.84
CA GLU A 113 15.47 -4.68 8.95
C GLU A 113 14.09 -4.07 9.21
N LYS A 114 13.98 -2.74 9.11
CA LYS A 114 12.69 -2.03 9.17
C LYS A 114 11.77 -2.43 8.03
N LEU A 115 12.26 -2.54 6.79
CA LEU A 115 11.48 -3.03 5.65
C LEU A 115 10.97 -4.47 5.87
N ALA A 116 11.83 -5.35 6.38
CA ALA A 116 11.47 -6.73 6.70
C ALA A 116 10.45 -6.82 7.85
N LEU A 117 10.59 -5.99 8.88
CA LEU A 117 9.65 -5.92 10.00
C LEU A 117 8.27 -5.46 9.53
N THR A 118 8.19 -4.45 8.67
CA THR A 118 6.92 -4.00 8.07
C THR A 118 6.26 -5.11 7.25
N SER A 119 7.03 -5.87 6.48
CA SER A 119 6.50 -7.02 5.74
C SER A 119 5.92 -8.10 6.66
N LYS A 120 6.58 -8.34 7.80
CA LYS A 120 6.08 -9.25 8.83
C LYS A 120 4.79 -8.72 9.46
N LEU A 121 4.69 -7.41 9.70
CA LEU A 121 3.50 -6.76 10.23
C LEU A 121 2.33 -6.89 9.25
N TRP A 122 2.57 -6.65 7.96
CA TRP A 122 1.57 -6.86 6.91
C TRP A 122 1.01 -8.28 6.94
N GLN A 123 1.86 -9.30 6.97
CA GLN A 123 1.39 -10.69 7.02
C GLN A 123 0.56 -11.02 8.26
N GLN A 124 0.75 -10.31 9.37
CA GLN A 124 -0.02 -10.55 10.59
C GLN A 124 -1.31 -9.71 10.67
N ASP A 125 -1.29 -8.51 10.09
CA ASP A 125 -2.31 -7.48 10.29
C ASP A 125 -3.05 -7.09 8.99
N MET A 126 -2.80 -7.80 7.87
CA MET A 126 -3.29 -7.48 6.51
C MET A 126 -4.77 -7.03 6.47
N LEU A 127 -5.69 -7.84 7.01
CA LEU A 127 -7.12 -7.52 7.00
C LEU A 127 -7.44 -6.25 7.80
N ALA A 128 -6.76 -6.03 8.92
CA ALA A 128 -6.96 -4.87 9.76
C ALA A 128 -6.34 -3.62 9.12
N ILE A 129 -5.13 -3.74 8.54
CA ILE A 129 -4.46 -2.68 7.76
C ILE A 129 -5.34 -2.23 6.59
N ILE A 130 -5.90 -3.18 5.83
CA ILE A 130 -6.83 -2.89 4.74
C ILE A 130 -8.10 -2.20 5.26
N SER A 131 -8.63 -2.68 6.40
CA SER A 131 -9.82 -2.08 7.01
C SER A 131 -9.58 -0.62 7.42
N VAL A 132 -8.41 -0.28 7.99
CA VAL A 132 -8.09 1.10 8.35
C VAL A 132 -7.68 1.94 7.13
N LEU A 133 -7.10 1.35 6.08
CA LEU A 133 -6.87 2.06 4.81
C LEU A 133 -8.19 2.68 4.31
N TYR A 134 -9.24 1.87 4.24
CA TYR A 134 -10.56 2.32 3.79
C TYR A 134 -11.33 3.06 4.90
N GLY A 135 -11.08 2.77 6.18
CA GLY A 135 -11.78 3.38 7.30
C GLY A 135 -11.30 4.78 7.66
N VAL A 136 -10.00 5.07 7.50
CA VAL A 136 -9.40 6.35 7.92
C VAL A 136 -8.52 6.97 6.84
N SER A 137 -7.56 6.24 6.27
CA SER A 137 -6.54 6.82 5.37
C SER A 137 -7.17 7.47 4.14
N LEU A 138 -7.96 6.72 3.37
CA LEU A 138 -8.65 7.24 2.19
C LEU A 138 -9.67 8.34 2.52
N PRO A 139 -10.56 8.17 3.51
CA PRO A 139 -11.43 9.27 3.94
C PRO A 139 -10.67 10.53 4.38
N THR A 140 -9.51 10.39 5.04
CA THR A 140 -8.65 11.53 5.39
C THR A 140 -8.12 12.26 4.16
N CYS A 141 -7.77 11.55 3.07
CA CYS A 141 -7.44 12.21 1.80
C CYS A 141 -8.60 13.06 1.27
N TYR A 142 -9.85 12.69 1.56
CA TYR A 142 -11.02 13.42 1.09
C TYR A 142 -11.31 14.71 1.87
N LEU A 143 -10.66 14.91 3.02
CA LEU A 143 -10.70 16.17 3.77
C LEU A 143 -9.87 17.28 3.12
N MET A 144 -8.97 16.94 2.20
CA MET A 144 -8.05 17.86 1.55
C MET A 144 -8.79 18.72 0.50
N LYS A 145 -9.49 19.78 0.95
CA LYS A 145 -10.46 20.54 0.13
C LYS A 145 -9.85 21.09 -1.16
N ASN A 146 -8.58 21.49 -1.12
CA ASN A 146 -7.86 22.06 -2.27
C ASN A 146 -7.27 20.98 -3.19
N GLY A 147 -6.98 19.79 -2.66
CA GLY A 147 -6.45 18.67 -3.43
C GLY A 147 -7.53 17.79 -4.08
N ILE A 148 -8.72 17.73 -3.48
CA ILE A 148 -9.87 16.96 -4.00
C ILE A 148 -10.18 17.26 -5.47
N PRO A 149 -10.23 18.53 -5.94
CA PRO A 149 -10.47 18.83 -7.34
C PRO A 149 -9.59 18.06 -8.32
N ALA A 150 -8.32 17.78 -8.00
CA ALA A 150 -7.44 17.01 -8.90
C ALA A 150 -7.95 15.57 -9.15
N LEU A 151 -8.63 14.95 -8.19
CA LEU A 151 -9.24 13.62 -8.34
C LEU A 151 -10.47 13.65 -9.25
N TYR A 152 -11.29 14.70 -9.16
CA TYR A 152 -12.56 14.84 -9.90
C TYR A 152 -12.33 15.40 -11.30
N ASP A 153 -11.49 16.42 -11.42
CA ASP A 153 -11.19 17.11 -12.68
C ASP A 153 -10.34 16.27 -13.62
N SER A 154 -9.67 15.22 -13.11
CA SER A 154 -9.02 14.23 -13.96
C SER A 154 -10.01 13.39 -14.80
N ALA A 155 -11.32 13.54 -14.58
CA ALA A 155 -12.41 12.75 -15.17
C ALA A 155 -12.36 11.25 -14.85
N LYS A 156 -11.31 10.75 -14.19
CA LYS A 156 -11.15 9.33 -13.85
C LYS A 156 -12.26 8.80 -12.92
N LEU A 157 -12.96 9.69 -12.22
CA LEU A 157 -14.12 9.36 -11.38
C LEU A 157 -15.47 9.62 -12.08
N ALA A 158 -15.47 10.00 -13.37
CA ALA A 158 -16.69 10.47 -14.03
C ALA A 158 -17.73 9.35 -14.26
N ASP A 159 -17.28 8.10 -14.35
CA ASP A 159 -18.14 6.94 -14.48
C ASP A 159 -18.33 6.22 -13.13
N LYS A 160 -19.54 6.32 -12.57
CA LYS A 160 -19.96 5.60 -11.35
C LYS A 160 -19.79 4.09 -11.46
N LYS A 161 -19.75 3.52 -12.67
CA LYS A 161 -19.54 2.08 -12.88
C LYS A 161 -18.15 1.62 -12.43
N TYR A 162 -17.18 2.53 -12.39
CA TYR A 162 -15.77 2.19 -12.21
C TYR A 162 -15.10 2.79 -10.97
N ILE A 163 -15.88 3.48 -10.13
CA ILE A 163 -15.39 4.13 -8.91
C ILE A 163 -14.85 3.12 -7.88
N TYR A 164 -15.42 1.92 -7.81
CA TYR A 164 -14.98 0.85 -6.91
C TYR A 164 -13.59 0.33 -7.24
N GLN A 165 -13.27 0.29 -8.53
CA GLN A 165 -12.04 -0.31 -9.00
C GLN A 165 -10.85 0.60 -8.74
N ARG A 166 -11.07 1.92 -8.75
CA ARG A 166 -10.04 2.88 -8.30
C ARG A 166 -9.80 2.82 -6.79
N ILE A 167 -10.85 2.55 -6.00
CA ILE A 167 -10.69 2.29 -4.56
C ILE A 167 -9.82 1.05 -4.34
N TYR A 168 -10.03 -0.01 -5.13
CA TYR A 168 -9.17 -1.21 -5.08
C TYR A 168 -7.72 -0.93 -5.46
N GLU A 169 -7.43 -0.04 -6.43
CA GLU A 169 -6.06 0.32 -6.85
C GLU A 169 -5.21 0.80 -5.66
N THR A 170 -5.79 1.54 -4.70
CA THR A 170 -5.07 1.95 -3.48
C THR A 170 -4.72 0.75 -2.59
N GLY A 171 -5.63 -0.21 -2.44
CA GLY A 171 -5.34 -1.45 -1.73
C GLY A 171 -4.29 -2.33 -2.44
N LEU A 172 -4.23 -2.28 -3.77
CA LEU A 172 -3.19 -2.96 -4.55
C LEU A 172 -1.81 -2.33 -4.35
N MET A 173 -1.74 -0.99 -4.24
CA MET A 173 -0.50 -0.30 -3.90
C MET A 173 -0.02 -0.68 -2.50
N LEU A 174 -0.94 -0.75 -1.53
CA LEU A 174 -0.63 -1.19 -0.17
C LEU A 174 -0.03 -2.61 -0.15
N ASP A 175 -0.64 -3.54 -0.89
CA ASP A 175 -0.12 -4.91 -1.07
C ASP A 175 1.23 -4.93 -1.78
N ALA A 176 1.40 -4.15 -2.85
CA ALA A 176 2.67 -4.09 -3.58
C ALA A 176 3.82 -3.60 -2.69
N VAL A 177 3.58 -2.61 -1.82
CA VAL A 177 4.61 -2.02 -0.94
C VAL A 177 4.90 -2.91 0.27
N LEU A 178 3.87 -3.41 0.96
CA LEU A 178 4.02 -4.06 2.26
C LEU A 178 4.19 -5.59 2.15
N ALA A 179 4.07 -6.18 0.97
CA ALA A 179 4.38 -7.59 0.78
C ALA A 179 5.88 -7.89 1.02
N PRO A 180 6.25 -9.14 1.35
CA PRO A 180 7.64 -9.53 1.65
C PRO A 180 8.67 -9.16 0.58
N ASP A 181 8.23 -9.13 -0.66
CA ASP A 181 8.99 -8.81 -1.87
C ASP A 181 8.71 -7.39 -2.38
N GLY A 182 8.07 -6.55 -1.57
CA GLY A 182 7.56 -5.23 -1.93
C GLY A 182 8.66 -4.21 -2.21
N ILE A 183 9.36 -3.77 -1.17
CA ILE A 183 10.55 -2.93 -1.29
C ILE A 183 11.75 -3.72 -0.78
N GLN A 184 12.77 -3.83 -1.63
CA GLN A 184 13.98 -4.59 -1.39
C GLN A 184 15.19 -3.70 -1.65
N VAL A 185 16.31 -4.06 -1.03
CA VAL A 185 17.62 -3.48 -1.34
C VAL A 185 18.46 -4.56 -2.01
N ILE A 186 18.82 -4.34 -3.27
CA ILE A 186 19.78 -5.18 -3.99
C ILE A 186 21.18 -4.59 -3.84
N ARG A 187 22.21 -5.44 -3.83
CA ARG A 187 23.60 -5.04 -3.63
C ARG A 187 24.40 -5.34 -4.89
N ASP A 188 25.16 -4.34 -5.31
CA ASP A 188 26.18 -4.46 -6.35
C ASP A 188 27.50 -4.81 -5.66
N LEU A 189 27.80 -6.10 -5.61
CA LEU A 189 29.02 -6.64 -5.02
C LEU A 189 30.14 -6.50 -6.06
N ASP A 190 31.24 -5.84 -5.69
CA ASP A 190 32.43 -5.87 -6.52
C ASP A 190 32.97 -7.30 -6.58
N HIS A 191 32.91 -7.90 -7.77
CA HIS A 191 33.39 -9.25 -8.04
C HIS A 191 34.91 -9.31 -8.24
N SER A 192 35.66 -8.21 -8.03
CA SER A 192 37.13 -8.20 -7.86
C SER A 192 37.63 -8.97 -6.62
N SER A 193 36.80 -9.90 -6.13
CA SER A 193 37.01 -10.93 -5.13
C SER A 193 38.39 -11.58 -5.13
N ASP A 194 39.10 -11.65 -6.27
CA ASP A 194 40.45 -12.21 -6.32
C ASP A 194 41.46 -11.43 -5.47
N GLU A 195 41.37 -10.09 -5.37
CA GLU A 195 42.27 -9.29 -4.52
C GLU A 195 41.93 -9.42 -3.02
N HIS A 196 40.64 -9.43 -2.68
CA HIS A 196 40.17 -9.61 -1.31
C HIS A 196 40.36 -11.04 -0.79
N LEU A 197 40.18 -12.04 -1.66
CA LEU A 197 40.46 -13.44 -1.40
C LEU A 197 41.97 -13.67 -1.27
N LEU A 198 42.78 -13.03 -2.12
CA LEU A 198 44.25 -13.06 -2.02
C LEU A 198 44.74 -12.52 -0.67
N ASP A 199 44.23 -11.38 -0.22
CA ASP A 199 44.59 -10.81 1.09
C ASP A 199 44.13 -11.72 2.24
N SER A 200 42.91 -12.26 2.16
CA SER A 200 42.38 -13.21 3.14
C SER A 200 43.19 -14.50 3.22
N LEU A 201 43.63 -15.04 2.08
CA LEU A 201 44.48 -16.24 2.01
C LEU A 201 45.86 -15.96 2.60
N ASN A 202 46.48 -14.82 2.29
CA ASN A 202 47.78 -14.43 2.84
C ASN A 202 47.75 -14.20 4.37
N LYS A 203 46.63 -13.72 4.92
CA LYS A 203 46.47 -13.52 6.37
C LYS A 203 46.17 -14.83 7.12
N ASN A 204 45.36 -15.71 6.54
CA ASN A 204 44.96 -16.98 7.18
C ASN A 204 45.96 -18.13 6.94
N ASP A 205 46.89 -17.97 6.00
CA ASP A 205 48.01 -18.88 5.76
C ASP A 205 49.36 -18.16 5.93
N PRO A 206 49.77 -17.83 7.17
CA PRO A 206 51.00 -17.07 7.42
C PRO A 206 52.29 -17.79 6.98
N LYS A 207 52.20 -19.08 6.60
CA LYS A 207 53.32 -19.89 6.09
C LYS A 207 53.36 -19.97 4.56
N GLY A 208 52.29 -19.57 3.86
CA GLY A 208 52.20 -19.58 2.42
C GLY A 208 51.96 -18.18 1.89
N LYS A 209 52.84 -17.68 1.02
CA LYS A 209 52.57 -16.45 0.28
C LYS A 209 51.73 -16.79 -0.94
N TRP A 210 50.53 -16.24 -1.01
CA TRP A 210 49.64 -16.34 -2.15
C TRP A 210 49.88 -15.16 -3.09
N GLN A 211 49.81 -15.40 -4.39
CA GLN A 211 49.91 -14.39 -5.45
C GLN A 211 48.79 -14.58 -6.47
N CYS A 212 48.28 -13.47 -6.99
CA CYS A 212 47.30 -13.48 -8.07
C CYS A 212 48.01 -13.15 -9.40
N GLN A 213 47.86 -14.03 -10.39
CA GLN A 213 48.26 -13.77 -11.78
C GLN A 213 47.04 -13.97 -12.69
N GLY A 214 46.41 -12.87 -13.12
CA GLY A 214 45.12 -12.93 -13.81
C GLY A 214 44.01 -13.38 -12.86
N ASN A 215 43.23 -14.40 -13.22
CA ASN A 215 42.21 -15.01 -12.35
C ASN A 215 42.70 -16.27 -11.61
N ILE A 216 44.03 -16.47 -11.54
CA ILE A 216 44.63 -17.65 -10.91
C ILE A 216 45.35 -17.22 -9.64
N LEU A 217 44.80 -17.65 -8.51
CA LEU A 217 45.44 -17.57 -7.20
C LEU A 217 46.36 -18.77 -7.02
N SER A 218 47.66 -18.50 -6.88
CA SER A 218 48.68 -19.53 -6.70
C SER A 218 49.44 -19.30 -5.40
N ARG A 219 49.65 -20.38 -4.67
CA ARG A 219 50.47 -20.38 -3.45
C ARG A 219 51.92 -20.63 -3.83
N THR A 220 52.83 -19.81 -3.31
CA THR A 220 54.25 -19.86 -3.69
C THR A 220 55.10 -20.86 -2.88
N ASP A 221 54.53 -21.54 -1.87
CA ASP A 221 55.23 -22.56 -1.06
C ASP A 221 54.41 -23.88 -0.85
N ASP A 222 55.10 -25.03 -0.86
CA ASP A 222 54.58 -26.41 -1.05
C ASP A 222 53.90 -27.09 0.16
N ALA A 223 53.82 -26.46 1.35
CA ALA A 223 53.33 -27.14 2.55
C ALA A 223 51.79 -27.06 2.71
N ARG A 224 51.01 -27.99 2.13
CA ARG A 224 49.53 -27.96 2.19
C ARG A 224 49.01 -27.77 3.62
N VAL A 225 48.35 -26.64 3.87
CA VAL A 225 47.47 -26.39 5.01
C VAL A 225 46.13 -26.03 4.39
N GLU A 226 45.07 -26.77 4.72
CA GLU A 226 43.71 -26.41 4.34
C GLU A 226 43.30 -25.20 5.19
N PRO A 227 42.99 -24.02 4.59
CA PRO A 227 42.45 -22.90 5.34
C PRO A 227 41.08 -23.30 5.93
N GLU A 228 40.79 -22.91 7.17
CA GLU A 228 39.42 -23.09 7.70
C GLU A 228 38.46 -22.19 6.92
N SER A 229 37.55 -22.80 6.15
CA SER A 229 36.62 -22.10 5.25
C SER A 229 35.78 -21.02 5.95
N LEU A 230 35.43 -21.27 7.22
CA LEU A 230 34.61 -20.35 8.02
C LEU A 230 35.33 -19.03 8.32
N ASN A 231 36.65 -19.07 8.54
CA ASN A 231 37.47 -17.87 8.79
C ASN A 231 37.73 -17.09 7.49
N LEU A 232 37.79 -17.79 6.36
CA LEU A 232 37.94 -17.17 5.04
C LEU A 232 36.70 -16.36 4.66
N ASP A 233 35.50 -16.95 4.83
CA ASP A 233 34.23 -16.27 4.57
C ASP A 233 34.03 -15.04 5.48
N GLN A 234 34.38 -15.16 6.76
CA GLN A 234 34.31 -14.05 7.71
C GLN A 234 35.30 -12.93 7.37
N HIS A 235 36.51 -13.27 6.92
CA HIS A 235 37.51 -12.25 6.57
C HIS A 235 37.18 -11.55 5.24
N VAL A 236 36.65 -12.26 4.24
CA VAL A 236 36.15 -11.62 3.01
C VAL A 236 35.03 -10.65 3.35
N GLN A 237 34.10 -11.02 4.24
CA GLN A 237 33.07 -10.10 4.75
C GLN A 237 33.70 -8.88 5.44
N HIS A 238 34.67 -9.09 6.33
CA HIS A 238 35.33 -8.02 7.09
C HIS A 238 36.22 -7.10 6.24
N ALA A 239 36.88 -7.63 5.20
CA ALA A 239 37.69 -6.85 4.27
C ALA A 239 36.82 -6.01 3.31
N THR A 240 35.60 -6.48 3.02
CA THR A 240 34.56 -5.67 2.37
C THR A 240 34.14 -4.51 3.28
N GLU A 241 34.18 -4.68 4.60
CA GLU A 241 33.87 -3.61 5.58
C GLU A 241 35.01 -2.57 5.72
N GLU A 242 36.28 -2.95 5.55
CA GLU A 242 37.45 -2.07 5.77
C GLU A 242 37.76 -1.08 4.63
N ASN A 243 37.30 -1.31 3.40
CA ASN A 243 37.63 -0.48 2.23
C ASN A 243 36.73 0.77 2.01
N ASN A 244 35.97 1.20 3.02
CA ASN A 244 34.79 2.08 2.92
C ASN A 244 33.67 1.60 1.95
N GLY A 245 33.94 0.63 1.06
CA GLY A 245 33.59 -0.79 1.26
C GLY A 245 32.12 -1.25 1.14
N GLN A 246 31.13 -0.36 1.21
CA GLN A 246 29.74 -0.81 1.06
C GLN A 246 29.42 -1.04 -0.42
N ALA A 247 29.29 -2.30 -0.81
CA ALA A 247 28.65 -2.73 -2.06
C ALA A 247 27.47 -1.80 -2.39
N ALA A 248 27.47 -1.20 -3.58
CA ALA A 248 26.49 -0.15 -3.88
C ALA A 248 25.08 -0.72 -3.73
N ARG A 249 24.27 -0.05 -2.91
CA ARG A 249 22.92 -0.50 -2.56
C ARG A 249 21.91 0.17 -3.49
N TYR A 250 20.93 -0.59 -3.98
CA TYR A 250 19.88 -0.07 -4.86
C TYR A 250 18.49 -0.51 -4.39
N LEU A 251 17.51 0.39 -4.48
CA LEU A 251 16.10 0.11 -4.21
C LEU A 251 15.47 -0.62 -5.39
N TRP A 252 14.77 -1.72 -5.08
CA TRP A 252 14.04 -2.54 -6.05
C TRP A 252 12.79 -3.17 -5.43
N GLY A 253 12.05 -3.94 -6.22
CA GLY A 253 10.87 -4.70 -5.81
C GLY A 253 9.58 -4.18 -6.43
N LYS A 254 8.51 -4.96 -6.34
CA LYS A 254 7.22 -4.61 -6.96
C LYS A 254 6.59 -3.34 -6.38
N GLY A 255 6.85 -3.05 -5.10
CA GLY A 255 6.45 -1.83 -4.41
C GLY A 255 7.21 -0.61 -4.89
N TYR A 256 8.52 -0.75 -5.14
CA TYR A 256 9.33 0.28 -5.79
C TYR A 256 8.78 0.61 -7.19
N VAL A 257 8.56 -0.42 -8.01
CA VAL A 257 8.00 -0.25 -9.37
C VAL A 257 6.61 0.39 -9.31
N ALA A 258 5.73 -0.06 -8.40
CA ALA A 258 4.41 0.54 -8.21
C ALA A 258 4.49 2.02 -7.83
N ALA A 259 5.38 2.40 -6.91
CA ALA A 259 5.61 3.79 -6.52
C ALA A 259 6.08 4.65 -7.70
N LYS A 260 6.98 4.13 -8.55
CA LYS A 260 7.44 4.81 -9.78
C LYS A 260 6.32 4.98 -10.80
N LYS A 261 5.47 3.96 -10.99
CA LYS A 261 4.27 4.07 -11.86
C LYS A 261 3.31 5.15 -11.37
N ILE A 262 3.10 5.23 -10.06
CA ILE A 262 2.23 6.24 -9.45
C ILE A 262 2.83 7.63 -9.59
N ARG A 263 4.14 7.79 -9.35
CA ARG A 263 4.88 9.04 -9.55
C ARG A 263 4.70 9.58 -10.97
N PHE A 264 4.90 8.72 -11.97
CA PHE A 264 4.70 9.10 -13.37
C PHE A 264 3.22 9.42 -13.67
N LEU A 265 2.29 8.63 -13.11
CA LEU A 265 0.86 8.90 -13.23
C LEU A 265 0.47 10.26 -12.63
N HIS A 266 1.04 10.64 -11.48
CA HIS A 266 0.81 11.93 -10.83
C HIS A 266 1.28 13.08 -11.73
N ALA A 267 2.49 13.00 -12.27
CA ALA A 267 3.00 13.97 -13.24
C ALA A 267 2.13 14.06 -14.50
N SER A 268 1.66 12.91 -15.00
CA SER A 268 0.73 12.85 -16.14
C SER A 268 -0.60 13.54 -15.85
N MET A 269 -1.19 13.32 -14.67
CA MET A 269 -2.43 13.98 -14.26
C MET A 269 -2.24 15.47 -14.07
N ARG A 270 -1.13 15.88 -13.45
CA ARG A 270 -0.77 17.29 -13.29
C ARG A 270 -0.67 17.98 -14.65
N PHE A 271 0.09 17.40 -15.58
CA PHE A 271 0.20 17.92 -16.94
C PHE A 271 -1.17 18.03 -17.63
N MET A 272 -1.99 16.98 -17.57
CA MET A 272 -3.31 16.95 -18.23
C MET A 272 -4.30 17.96 -17.64
N LEU A 273 -4.26 18.22 -16.35
CA LEU A 273 -5.11 19.21 -15.68
C LEU A 273 -4.70 20.64 -15.99
N MET A 274 -3.39 20.90 -16.06
CA MET A 274 -2.85 22.22 -16.39
C MET A 274 -2.89 22.51 -17.90
N ASN A 275 -3.04 21.48 -18.74
CA ASN A 275 -3.15 21.60 -20.19
C ASN A 275 -4.45 20.94 -20.68
N PRO A 276 -5.63 21.54 -20.51
CA PRO A 276 -6.90 20.90 -20.90
C PRO A 276 -6.97 20.52 -22.39
N ALA A 277 -6.25 21.21 -23.27
CA ALA A 277 -6.12 20.84 -24.68
C ALA A 277 -5.41 19.49 -24.89
N ALA A 278 -4.60 19.06 -23.93
CA ALA A 278 -3.94 17.76 -23.91
C ALA A 278 -4.89 16.62 -23.55
N MET A 279 -6.02 16.89 -22.90
CA MET A 279 -7.10 15.93 -22.68
C MET A 279 -7.90 15.76 -23.99
N ALA A 280 -8.32 14.53 -24.31
CA ALA A 280 -9.22 14.36 -25.45
C ALA A 280 -10.53 15.14 -25.21
N LYS A 281 -11.28 15.46 -26.27
CA LYS A 281 -12.62 16.12 -26.24
C LYS A 281 -13.71 15.25 -25.56
N THR A 282 -13.38 14.59 -24.45
CA THR A 282 -14.27 13.70 -23.69
C THR A 282 -15.15 14.44 -22.70
N ARG A 283 -14.85 15.72 -22.43
CA ARG A 283 -15.69 16.57 -21.61
C ARG A 283 -16.44 17.57 -22.47
N ARG A 284 -17.73 17.74 -22.21
CA ARG A 284 -18.59 18.66 -22.94
C ARG A 284 -18.38 20.08 -22.40
N PRO A 285 -18.20 21.11 -23.24
CA PRO A 285 -18.27 22.49 -22.76
C PRO A 285 -19.70 22.81 -22.31
N GLY A 286 -19.85 23.56 -21.22
CA GLY A 286 -21.14 24.06 -20.71
C GLY A 286 -21.54 23.48 -19.35
N LYS A 287 -22.73 23.84 -18.85
CA LYS A 287 -23.26 23.36 -17.57
C LYS A 287 -24.09 22.07 -17.76
N PRO A 288 -24.10 21.14 -16.78
CA PRO A 288 -24.97 19.96 -16.82
C PRO A 288 -26.44 20.37 -16.91
N LYS A 289 -27.22 19.67 -17.74
CA LYS A 289 -28.66 19.91 -17.87
C LYS A 289 -29.45 19.45 -16.64
N GLU A 290 -28.93 18.44 -15.91
CA GLU A 290 -29.50 17.96 -14.64
C GLU A 290 -28.43 17.86 -13.54
N ALA A 291 -28.82 18.12 -12.29
CA ALA A 291 -27.94 18.15 -11.13
C ALA A 291 -27.63 16.75 -10.55
N ASN A 292 -27.40 15.74 -11.40
CA ASN A 292 -26.94 14.45 -10.91
C ASN A 292 -25.40 14.35 -11.00
N PHE A 293 -24.79 13.76 -9.97
CA PHE A 293 -23.33 13.76 -9.77
C PHE A 293 -22.52 13.25 -10.96
N SER A 294 -23.03 12.26 -11.71
CA SER A 294 -22.33 11.67 -12.86
C SER A 294 -22.32 12.58 -14.08
N GLU A 295 -23.37 13.37 -14.27
CA GLU A 295 -23.44 14.33 -15.36
C GLU A 295 -22.56 15.55 -15.06
N ALA A 296 -22.58 16.07 -13.82
CA ALA A 296 -21.83 17.26 -13.44
C ALA A 296 -20.31 17.16 -13.72
N ILE A 297 -19.74 15.97 -13.55
CA ILE A 297 -18.30 15.68 -13.72
C ILE A 297 -17.89 15.39 -15.18
N GLN A 298 -18.84 15.32 -16.11
CA GLN A 298 -18.59 15.21 -17.56
C GLN A 298 -18.42 16.55 -18.27
N TYR A 299 -18.64 17.66 -17.56
CA TYR A 299 -18.50 19.02 -18.09
C TYR A 299 -17.23 19.69 -17.56
N ILE A 300 -16.53 20.45 -18.42
CA ILE A 300 -15.53 21.43 -17.97
C ILE A 300 -16.24 22.77 -17.95
N ASN A 301 -16.40 23.35 -16.75
CA ASN A 301 -16.86 24.74 -16.66
C ASN A 301 -15.67 25.70 -16.79
N GLU A 302 -14.51 25.39 -16.20
CA GLU A 302 -13.33 26.29 -16.14
C GLU A 302 -12.01 25.48 -16.08
N PRO A 303 -10.87 26.03 -16.52
CA PRO A 303 -9.55 25.41 -16.36
C PRO A 303 -9.17 25.26 -14.87
N TYR A 304 -8.30 24.29 -14.56
CA TYR A 304 -7.86 24.04 -13.18
C TYR A 304 -7.16 25.28 -12.60
N ASN A 305 -7.70 25.83 -11.51
CA ASN A 305 -7.23 27.09 -10.94
C ASN A 305 -6.05 26.87 -9.99
N THR A 306 -4.83 26.95 -10.52
CA THR A 306 -3.60 26.73 -9.74
C THR A 306 -3.30 27.82 -8.71
N GLN A 307 -3.83 29.03 -8.88
CA GLN A 307 -3.66 30.12 -7.92
C GLN A 307 -4.39 29.82 -6.62
N VAL A 308 -5.59 29.22 -6.70
CA VAL A 308 -6.40 28.86 -5.53
C VAL A 308 -6.07 27.47 -5.01
N LEU A 309 -5.90 26.51 -5.92
CA LEU A 309 -5.77 25.09 -5.57
C LEU A 309 -4.31 24.63 -5.44
N GLY A 310 -3.32 25.43 -5.80
CA GLY A 310 -1.96 24.95 -6.04
C GLY A 310 -1.84 24.19 -7.37
N VAL A 311 -0.65 23.79 -7.77
CA VAL A 311 -0.52 22.85 -8.89
C VAL A 311 -1.09 21.48 -8.47
N PRO A 312 -1.74 20.72 -9.38
CA PRO A 312 -2.30 19.43 -9.02
C PRO A 312 -1.22 18.49 -8.47
N VAL A 313 -1.53 17.76 -7.40
CA VAL A 313 -0.63 16.73 -6.84
C VAL A 313 0.73 17.33 -6.44
N ASN A 314 0.72 18.53 -5.85
CA ASN A 314 1.91 19.23 -5.40
C ASN A 314 2.59 18.54 -4.20
N GLN A 315 3.75 19.06 -3.78
CA GLN A 315 4.55 18.50 -2.69
C GLN A 315 3.82 18.47 -1.34
N GLU A 316 3.04 19.51 -1.00
CA GLU A 316 2.25 19.53 0.25
C GLU A 316 1.16 18.43 0.22
N ASP A 317 0.42 18.32 -0.88
CA ASP A 317 -0.62 17.32 -1.07
C ASP A 317 -0.06 15.88 -1.06
N GLN A 318 1.12 15.67 -1.65
CA GLN A 318 1.83 14.39 -1.63
C GLN A 318 2.30 14.03 -0.22
N ALA A 319 2.90 14.96 0.51
CA ALA A 319 3.35 14.73 1.89
C ALA A 319 2.17 14.38 2.81
N TYR A 320 1.05 15.11 2.70
CA TYR A 320 -0.16 14.79 3.46
C TYR A 320 -0.71 13.40 3.11
N THR A 321 -0.79 13.09 1.81
CA THR A 321 -1.26 11.79 1.34
C THR A 321 -0.37 10.67 1.86
N LEU A 322 0.96 10.84 1.83
CA LEU A 322 1.91 9.87 2.38
C LEU A 322 1.65 9.61 3.88
N LEU A 323 1.43 10.67 4.66
CA LEU A 323 1.11 10.55 6.09
C LEU A 323 -0.22 9.84 6.34
N THR A 324 -1.20 9.90 5.43
CA THR A 324 -2.42 9.08 5.58
C THR A 324 -2.12 7.58 5.54
N PHE A 325 -1.06 7.15 4.86
CA PHE A 325 -0.59 5.77 4.94
C PHE A 325 0.33 5.56 6.14
N ALA A 326 1.35 6.41 6.28
CA ALA A 326 2.43 6.20 7.23
C ALA A 326 2.02 6.41 8.69
N TYR A 327 1.08 7.33 8.94
CA TYR A 327 0.63 7.74 10.27
C TYR A 327 -0.81 7.30 10.57
N CYS A 328 -1.77 7.57 9.68
CA CYS A 328 -3.17 7.26 9.99
C CYS A 328 -3.45 5.75 10.07
N ILE A 329 -2.74 4.90 9.32
CA ILE A 329 -2.93 3.44 9.41
C ILE A 329 -2.49 2.91 10.80
N PRO A 330 -1.26 3.18 11.30
CA PRO A 330 -0.88 2.80 12.66
C PRO A 330 -1.86 3.31 13.72
N LYS A 331 -2.25 4.59 13.67
CA LYS A 331 -3.23 5.18 14.60
C LYS A 331 -4.62 4.57 14.50
N GLY A 332 -5.06 4.25 13.29
CA GLY A 332 -6.34 3.58 13.08
C GLY A 332 -6.33 2.17 13.65
N LEU A 333 -5.20 1.46 13.57
CA LEU A 333 -5.03 0.16 14.20
C LEU A 333 -4.98 0.24 15.73
N GLU A 334 -4.40 1.30 16.31
CA GLU A 334 -4.49 1.57 17.75
C GLU A 334 -5.94 1.70 18.21
N LYS A 335 -6.79 2.41 17.44
CA LYS A 335 -8.23 2.52 17.71
C LYS A 335 -8.96 1.17 17.64
N LEU A 336 -8.50 0.26 16.77
CA LEU A 336 -9.00 -1.12 16.71
C LEU A 336 -8.47 -2.02 17.85
N GLY A 337 -7.55 -1.52 18.70
CA GLY A 337 -6.98 -2.22 19.84
C GLY A 337 -5.61 -2.86 19.59
N ARG A 338 -5.00 -2.68 18.42
CA ARG A 338 -3.63 -3.14 18.12
C ARG A 338 -2.63 -2.18 18.77
N PHE A 339 -1.79 -2.70 19.64
CA PHE A 339 -0.73 -1.92 20.25
C PHE A 339 0.55 -2.07 19.46
N TRP A 340 1.24 -0.98 19.17
CA TRP A 340 2.55 -1.00 18.52
C TRP A 340 3.67 -0.90 19.54
N SER A 341 4.75 -1.64 19.32
CA SER A 341 6.05 -1.27 19.88
C SER A 341 6.63 -0.07 19.13
N LYS A 342 7.63 0.59 19.72
CA LYS A 342 8.30 1.73 19.07
C LYS A 342 8.94 1.29 17.75
N GLU A 343 9.58 0.13 17.76
CA GLU A 343 10.27 -0.47 16.63
C GLU A 343 9.31 -0.80 15.48
N GLU A 344 8.14 -1.39 15.79
CA GLU A 344 7.12 -1.69 14.76
C GLU A 344 6.57 -0.41 14.12
N SER A 345 6.30 0.63 14.92
CA SER A 345 5.81 1.92 14.42
C SER A 345 6.81 2.64 13.53
N GLU A 346 8.08 2.70 13.96
CA GLU A 346 9.16 3.32 13.19
C GLU A 346 9.48 2.52 11.93
N ALA A 347 9.40 1.19 11.96
CA ALA A 347 9.55 0.35 10.77
C ALA A 347 8.46 0.63 9.73
N PHE A 348 7.20 0.72 10.18
CA PHE A 348 6.07 1.04 9.32
C PHE A 348 6.25 2.42 8.68
N LEU A 349 6.57 3.43 9.48
CA LEU A 349 6.86 4.80 9.02
C LEU A 349 8.03 4.84 8.03
N HIS A 350 9.11 4.11 8.33
CA HIS A 350 10.30 4.02 7.50
C HIS A 350 10.01 3.46 6.11
N THR A 351 9.16 2.43 6.03
CA THR A 351 8.75 1.85 4.73
C THR A 351 8.06 2.90 3.85
N TRP A 352 7.19 3.72 4.44
CA TRP A 352 6.54 4.82 3.74
C TRP A 352 7.48 5.99 3.46
N LYS A 353 8.49 6.25 4.30
CA LYS A 353 9.58 7.19 3.98
C LYS A 353 10.29 6.79 2.69
N VAL A 354 10.63 5.50 2.53
CA VAL A 354 11.23 4.96 1.29
C VAL A 354 10.29 5.12 0.09
N VAL A 355 8.99 4.89 0.27
CA VAL A 355 7.98 5.16 -0.78
C VAL A 355 7.97 6.64 -1.15
N GLY A 356 7.93 7.55 -0.17
CA GLY A 356 7.94 8.99 -0.39
C GLY A 356 9.16 9.45 -1.19
N TYR A 357 10.34 8.94 -0.82
CA TYR A 357 11.59 9.16 -1.56
C TYR A 357 11.49 8.67 -3.01
N THR A 358 11.02 7.44 -3.20
CA THR A 358 10.81 6.87 -4.54
C THR A 358 9.84 7.70 -5.38
N MET A 359 8.81 8.25 -4.74
CA MET A 359 7.78 9.09 -5.35
C MET A 359 8.21 10.55 -5.60
N GLY A 360 9.43 10.95 -5.20
CA GLY A 360 9.94 12.30 -5.44
C GLY A 360 9.39 13.37 -4.49
N ILE A 361 8.95 12.97 -3.29
CA ILE A 361 8.62 13.92 -2.21
C ILE A 361 9.93 14.51 -1.68
N GLN A 362 9.95 15.80 -1.34
CA GLN A 362 11.12 16.45 -0.74
C GLN A 362 11.50 15.80 0.60
N GLU A 363 12.80 15.56 0.82
CA GLU A 363 13.29 14.80 1.98
C GLU A 363 12.97 15.46 3.33
N ASN A 364 12.94 16.79 3.38
CA ASN A 364 12.58 17.57 4.57
C ASN A 364 11.10 17.49 4.96
N LEU A 365 10.24 16.89 4.12
CA LEU A 365 8.84 16.56 4.41
C LEU A 365 8.68 15.10 4.86
N MET A 366 9.76 14.33 4.90
CA MET A 366 9.75 12.95 5.38
C MET A 366 10.04 12.92 6.88
N VAL A 367 9.37 12.01 7.56
CA VAL A 367 9.37 11.94 9.02
C VAL A 367 10.00 10.63 9.49
N ASP A 368 10.75 10.70 10.59
CA ASP A 368 11.43 9.53 11.17
C ASP A 368 10.73 9.01 12.43
N THR A 369 9.91 9.83 13.09
CA THR A 369 9.18 9.45 14.30
C THR A 369 7.68 9.67 14.14
N LEU A 370 6.88 8.93 14.92
CA LEU A 370 5.43 9.14 14.96
C LEU A 370 5.04 10.54 15.48
N ALA A 371 5.87 11.14 16.34
CA ALA A 371 5.62 12.49 16.86
C ALA A 371 5.78 13.54 15.75
N ASP A 372 6.83 13.42 14.94
CA ASP A 372 7.03 14.29 13.78
C ASP A 372 5.94 14.07 12.73
N ALA A 373 5.55 12.81 12.52
CA ALA A 373 4.46 12.44 11.62
C ALA A 373 3.13 13.07 12.05
N GLU A 374 2.78 13.01 13.34
CA GLU A 374 1.61 13.65 13.91
C GLU A 374 1.67 15.17 13.73
N LYS A 375 2.81 15.79 14.07
CA LYS A 375 3.00 17.24 13.99
C LYS A 375 2.83 17.75 12.56
N LEU A 376 3.48 17.10 11.58
CA LEU A 376 3.36 17.48 10.17
C LEU A 376 1.95 17.19 9.62
N PHE A 377 1.36 16.04 10.00
CA PHE A 377 0.02 15.67 9.56
C PHE A 377 -1.03 16.69 10.02
N GLU A 378 -1.03 17.04 11.30
CA GLU A 378 -1.98 18.00 11.86
C GLU A 378 -1.75 19.42 11.32
N PHE A 379 -0.49 19.81 11.13
CA PHE A 379 -0.16 21.09 10.51
C PHE A 379 -0.74 21.22 9.10
N ILE A 380 -0.48 20.24 8.22
CA ILE A 380 -1.03 20.27 6.86
C ILE A 380 -2.57 20.11 6.90
N GLN A 381 -3.10 19.29 7.80
CA GLN A 381 -4.55 19.15 7.96
C GLN A 381 -5.21 20.48 8.33
N ARG A 382 -4.66 21.26 9.26
CA ARG A 382 -5.17 22.61 9.63
C ARG A 382 -5.25 23.55 8.43
N ARG A 383 -4.31 23.44 7.49
CA ARG A 383 -4.26 24.26 6.26
C ARG A 383 -5.29 23.81 5.21
N GLN A 384 -5.48 22.50 5.07
CA GLN A 384 -6.18 21.90 3.93
C GLN A 384 -7.59 21.39 4.21
N VAL A 385 -7.95 21.17 5.49
CA VAL A 385 -9.24 20.58 5.86
C VAL A 385 -10.40 21.46 5.41
N GLY A 386 -11.46 20.84 4.87
CA GLY A 386 -12.72 21.52 4.60
C GLY A 386 -13.80 20.60 4.04
N GLU A 387 -15.02 21.14 4.01
CA GLU A 387 -16.17 20.45 3.43
C GLU A 387 -16.08 20.38 1.91
N SER A 388 -16.56 19.26 1.35
CA SER A 388 -16.63 19.08 -0.10
C SER A 388 -17.77 18.13 -0.47
N ASP A 389 -18.67 18.59 -1.35
CA ASP A 389 -19.76 17.74 -1.86
C ASP A 389 -19.24 16.62 -2.74
N GLN A 390 -18.15 16.89 -3.45
CA GLN A 390 -17.35 15.88 -4.10
C GLN A 390 -16.95 14.83 -3.07
N ALA A 391 -16.22 15.19 -2.01
CA ALA A 391 -15.75 14.27 -0.97
C ALA A 391 -16.88 13.38 -0.42
N LYS A 392 -18.08 13.93 -0.17
CA LYS A 392 -19.27 13.16 0.24
C LYS A 392 -19.60 12.00 -0.71
N GLN A 393 -19.42 12.16 -2.01
CA GLN A 393 -19.69 11.12 -3.00
C GLN A 393 -18.58 10.06 -3.07
N LEU A 394 -17.32 10.45 -2.86
CA LEU A 394 -16.22 9.48 -2.76
C LEU A 394 -16.37 8.64 -1.48
N THR A 395 -16.67 9.25 -0.35
CA THR A 395 -16.84 8.53 0.92
C THR A 395 -18.04 7.59 0.89
N LYS A 396 -19.14 7.93 0.19
CA LYS A 396 -20.25 6.97 -0.06
C LYS A 396 -19.75 5.69 -0.73
N THR A 397 -18.79 5.80 -1.65
CA THR A 397 -18.24 4.63 -2.34
C THR A 397 -17.40 3.77 -1.40
N VAL A 398 -16.69 4.39 -0.47
CA VAL A 398 -15.98 3.67 0.61
C VAL A 398 -16.96 2.94 1.53
N VAL A 399 -18.10 3.57 1.87
CA VAL A 399 -19.18 2.89 2.61
C VAL A 399 -19.68 1.67 1.84
N TYR A 400 -19.98 1.82 0.53
CA TYR A 400 -20.40 0.70 -0.29
C TYR A 400 -19.34 -0.41 -0.41
N PHE A 401 -18.05 -0.05 -0.46
CA PHE A 401 -16.94 -1.02 -0.40
C PHE A 401 -17.05 -1.88 0.87
N PHE A 402 -17.27 -1.28 2.06
CA PHE A 402 -17.44 -2.07 3.28
C PHE A 402 -18.69 -2.95 3.24
N GLN A 403 -19.79 -2.49 2.65
CA GLN A 403 -21.02 -3.28 2.53
C GLN A 403 -20.87 -4.52 1.64
N ASP A 404 -19.88 -4.57 0.76
CA ASP A 404 -19.54 -5.77 -0.02
C ASP A 404 -18.93 -6.89 0.84
N TYR A 405 -18.54 -6.61 2.09
CA TYR A 405 -17.93 -7.58 3.02
C TYR A 405 -18.74 -7.77 4.30
N LEU A 406 -19.32 -6.69 4.82
CA LEU A 406 -20.09 -6.75 6.06
C LEU A 406 -21.43 -7.48 5.86
N PRO A 407 -21.89 -8.24 6.86
CA PRO A 407 -23.15 -8.97 6.78
C PRO A 407 -24.31 -8.02 6.48
N SER A 408 -25.10 -8.34 5.44
CA SER A 408 -26.29 -7.56 5.09
C SER A 408 -27.51 -7.89 5.94
N ASN A 409 -27.42 -8.90 6.82
CA ASN A 409 -28.51 -9.32 7.70
C ASN A 409 -29.03 -8.12 8.52
N PHE A 410 -30.34 -7.99 8.62
CA PHE A 410 -31.02 -6.93 9.38
C PHE A 410 -30.76 -5.48 8.88
N GLY A 411 -30.14 -5.30 7.72
CA GLY A 411 -29.94 -3.98 7.11
C GLY A 411 -28.94 -3.07 7.84
N LEU A 412 -28.04 -3.64 8.67
CA LEU A 412 -27.11 -2.86 9.50
C LEU A 412 -25.81 -2.48 8.81
N SER A 413 -25.48 -3.08 7.65
CA SER A 413 -24.17 -2.93 7.02
C SER A 413 -23.81 -1.48 6.68
N LYS A 414 -24.78 -0.66 6.24
CA LYS A 414 -24.58 0.78 5.95
C LYS A 414 -24.17 1.55 7.22
N GLY A 415 -24.87 1.30 8.32
CA GLY A 415 -24.62 1.95 9.60
C GLY A 415 -23.27 1.52 10.19
N ILE A 416 -22.96 0.22 10.16
CA ILE A 416 -21.68 -0.31 10.66
C ILE A 416 -20.50 0.25 9.85
N ALA A 417 -20.60 0.23 8.52
CA ALA A 417 -19.58 0.80 7.63
C ALA A 417 -19.37 2.30 7.89
N THR A 418 -20.45 3.06 7.97
CA THR A 418 -20.35 4.50 8.27
C THR A 418 -19.77 4.74 9.65
N ARG A 419 -20.18 3.95 10.65
CA ARG A 419 -19.69 4.09 12.03
C ARG A 419 -18.20 3.80 12.14
N LEU A 420 -17.69 2.82 11.39
CA LEU A 420 -16.26 2.55 11.29
C LEU A 420 -15.49 3.79 10.80
N ILE A 421 -16.00 4.48 9.77
CA ILE A 421 -15.38 5.70 9.26
C ILE A 421 -15.48 6.85 10.27
N THR A 422 -16.65 7.07 10.88
CA THR A 422 -16.86 8.18 11.82
C THR A 422 -16.06 8.02 13.12
N ASP A 423 -15.92 6.80 13.63
CA ASP A 423 -15.13 6.49 14.84
C ASP A 423 -13.62 6.73 14.60
N GLN A 424 -13.17 6.37 13.39
CA GLN A 424 -11.79 6.56 12.97
C GLN A 424 -11.42 8.02 12.69
N LEU A 425 -12.25 8.77 11.98
CA LEU A 425 -11.99 10.18 11.65
C LEU A 425 -12.31 11.17 12.78
N GLY A 426 -13.26 10.81 13.65
CA GLY A 426 -13.91 11.75 14.56
C GLY A 426 -15.08 12.48 13.91
N GLU A 427 -16.02 12.93 14.75
CA GLU A 427 -17.32 13.45 14.32
C GLU A 427 -17.21 14.73 13.46
N VAL A 428 -16.29 15.64 13.82
CA VAL A 428 -16.10 16.92 13.12
C VAL A 428 -15.70 16.68 11.67
N HIS A 429 -14.65 15.90 11.43
CA HIS A 429 -14.18 15.60 10.08
C HIS A 429 -15.15 14.69 9.31
N ALA A 430 -15.79 13.74 9.99
CA ALA A 430 -16.78 12.86 9.35
C ALA A 430 -17.94 13.67 8.74
N LYS A 431 -18.46 14.70 9.43
CA LYS A 431 -19.53 15.58 8.92
C LYS A 431 -19.15 16.34 7.66
N MET A 432 -17.86 16.62 7.45
CA MET A 432 -17.37 17.34 6.27
C MET A 432 -17.43 16.50 4.99
N ILE A 433 -17.33 15.17 5.12
CA ILE A 433 -17.17 14.24 3.99
C ILE A 433 -18.19 13.10 3.95
N LEU A 434 -19.18 13.09 4.86
CA LEU A 434 -20.31 12.16 4.83
C LEU A 434 -21.62 12.95 4.77
N PRO A 435 -22.61 12.47 4.01
CA PRO A 435 -23.95 13.02 4.10
C PRO A 435 -24.59 12.74 5.46
N GLN A 436 -25.42 13.66 5.94
CA GLN A 436 -26.10 13.53 7.23
C GLN A 436 -26.89 12.22 7.37
N GLU A 437 -27.57 11.76 6.31
CA GLU A 437 -28.33 10.50 6.34
C GLU A 437 -27.45 9.28 6.71
N TYR A 438 -26.15 9.29 6.38
CA TYR A 438 -25.23 8.19 6.67
C TYR A 438 -24.83 8.25 8.15
N ILE A 439 -24.61 9.46 8.66
CA ILE A 439 -24.29 9.71 10.07
C ILE A 439 -25.45 9.30 10.96
N ASP A 440 -26.69 9.62 10.57
CA ASP A 440 -27.89 9.21 11.30
C ASP A 440 -28.02 7.68 11.35
N GLU A 441 -27.73 6.99 10.24
CA GLU A 441 -27.70 5.52 10.16
C GLU A 441 -26.62 4.93 11.09
N ALA A 442 -25.44 5.55 11.17
CA ALA A 442 -24.35 5.16 12.07
C ALA A 442 -24.69 5.35 13.56
N ASN A 443 -25.62 6.26 13.86
CA ASN A 443 -26.04 6.61 15.21
C ASN A 443 -27.27 5.84 15.70
N ARG A 444 -27.87 4.99 14.86
CA ARG A 444 -28.96 4.09 15.29
C ARG A 444 -28.51 3.28 16.52
N PRO A 445 -29.30 3.20 17.61
CA PRO A 445 -28.89 2.53 18.84
C PRO A 445 -28.42 1.09 18.64
N ILE A 446 -29.09 0.34 17.77
CA ILE A 446 -28.72 -1.04 17.45
C ILE A 446 -27.37 -1.12 16.72
N VAL A 447 -27.08 -0.18 15.81
CA VAL A 447 -25.79 -0.11 15.10
C VAL A 447 -24.68 0.24 16.08
N ALA A 448 -24.90 1.23 16.95
CA ALA A 448 -23.95 1.62 17.98
C ALA A 448 -23.64 0.45 18.93
N LEU A 449 -24.66 -0.29 19.37
CA LEU A 449 -24.49 -1.47 20.23
C LEU A 449 -23.67 -2.56 19.55
N VAL A 450 -24.07 -2.98 18.34
CA VAL A 450 -23.40 -4.05 17.58
C VAL A 450 -21.94 -3.66 17.27
N PHE A 451 -21.71 -2.42 16.83
CA PHE A 451 -20.37 -1.91 16.55
C PHE A 451 -19.51 -1.90 17.81
N THR A 452 -20.05 -1.40 18.94
CA THR A 452 -19.31 -1.36 20.21
C THR A 452 -18.93 -2.77 20.67
N LEU A 453 -19.86 -3.73 20.59
CA LEU A 453 -19.58 -5.12 20.90
C LEU A 453 -18.49 -5.69 20.00
N ALA A 454 -18.57 -5.46 18.69
CA ALA A 454 -17.55 -5.89 17.73
C ALA A 454 -16.18 -5.30 18.03
N MET A 455 -16.10 -4.00 18.35
CA MET A 455 -14.84 -3.33 18.74
C MET A 455 -14.28 -3.88 20.06
N LYS A 456 -15.14 -4.22 21.04
CA LYS A 456 -14.70 -4.88 22.27
C LYS A 456 -14.14 -6.29 22.02
N VAL A 457 -14.76 -7.05 21.12
CA VAL A 457 -14.25 -8.36 20.68
C VAL A 457 -12.89 -8.20 20.01
N LEU A 458 -12.73 -7.24 19.11
CA LEU A 458 -11.47 -6.97 18.43
C LEU A 458 -10.36 -6.50 19.39
N TRP A 459 -10.71 -5.65 20.35
CA TRP A 459 -9.80 -5.24 21.42
C TRP A 459 -9.33 -6.43 22.26
N LEU A 460 -10.25 -7.32 22.64
CA LEU A 460 -9.93 -8.53 23.41
C LEU A 460 -9.07 -9.50 22.58
N TYR A 461 -9.33 -9.61 21.28
CA TYR A 461 -8.48 -10.34 20.34
C TYR A 461 -7.04 -9.85 20.39
N TYR A 462 -6.80 -8.54 20.20
CA TYR A 462 -5.44 -8.00 20.21
C TYR A 462 -4.76 -8.17 21.58
N ARG A 463 -5.53 -8.17 22.67
CA ARG A 463 -5.00 -8.49 24.00
C ARG A 463 -4.56 -9.94 24.13
N ALA A 464 -5.41 -10.88 23.69
CA ALA A 464 -5.12 -12.32 23.69
C ALA A 464 -3.98 -12.67 22.73
N ARG A 465 -3.92 -12.01 21.58
CA ARG A 465 -2.91 -12.16 20.55
C ARG A 465 -1.50 -12.01 21.09
N ARG A 466 -1.25 -11.07 22.01
CA ARG A 466 0.06 -10.86 22.66
C ARG A 466 0.59 -12.09 23.38
N ILE A 467 -0.30 -12.96 23.83
CA ILE A 467 0.05 -14.23 24.50
C ILE A 467 0.08 -15.35 23.46
N LEU A 468 -0.94 -15.45 22.62
CA LEU A 468 -1.05 -16.49 21.59
C LEU A 468 0.13 -16.50 20.63
N PHE A 469 0.63 -15.33 20.21
CA PHE A 469 1.74 -15.23 19.26
C PHE A 469 3.11 -15.51 19.88
N LYS A 470 3.21 -15.68 21.21
CA LYS A 470 4.41 -16.23 21.86
C LYS A 470 4.54 -17.74 21.64
N ILE A 471 3.46 -18.41 21.28
CA ILE A 471 3.44 -19.86 20.98
C ILE A 471 3.68 -20.02 19.47
N PRO A 472 4.83 -20.56 19.03
CA PRO A 472 5.21 -20.55 17.61
C PRO A 472 4.18 -21.20 16.67
N TYR A 473 3.58 -22.32 17.09
CA TYR A 473 2.56 -23.01 16.32
C TYR A 473 1.29 -22.18 16.14
N MET A 474 0.84 -21.50 17.19
CA MET A 474 -0.33 -20.62 17.12
C MET A 474 -0.04 -19.38 16.28
N ALA A 475 1.13 -18.77 16.45
CA ALA A 475 1.56 -17.64 15.62
C ALA A 475 1.56 -18.00 14.13
N ARG A 476 2.13 -19.16 13.76
CA ARG A 476 2.15 -19.64 12.38
C ARG A 476 0.74 -19.93 11.85
N PHE A 477 -0.11 -20.56 12.66
CA PHE A 477 -1.50 -20.85 12.31
C PHE A 477 -2.30 -19.58 11.99
N PHE A 478 -2.40 -18.65 12.94
CA PHE A 478 -3.17 -17.42 12.75
C PHE A 478 -2.60 -16.57 11.61
N LYS A 479 -1.26 -16.47 11.51
CA LYS A 479 -0.61 -15.78 10.39
C LYS A 479 -1.03 -16.38 9.04
N GLY A 480 -1.00 -17.71 8.90
CA GLY A 480 -1.41 -18.39 7.67
C GLY A 480 -2.88 -18.12 7.32
N VAL A 481 -3.78 -18.22 8.31
CA VAL A 481 -5.21 -17.98 8.13
C VAL A 481 -5.50 -16.52 7.73
N PHE A 482 -4.96 -15.54 8.45
CA PHE A 482 -5.20 -14.12 8.17
C PHE A 482 -4.57 -13.67 6.86
N TYR A 483 -3.32 -14.06 6.59
CA TYR A 483 -2.63 -13.68 5.36
C TYR A 483 -3.27 -14.35 4.14
N GLY A 484 -3.56 -15.66 4.20
CA GLY A 484 -4.22 -16.38 3.11
C GLY A 484 -5.58 -15.78 2.77
N THR A 485 -6.42 -15.57 3.80
CA THR A 485 -7.75 -14.94 3.63
C THR A 485 -7.64 -13.53 3.06
N GLY A 486 -6.69 -12.73 3.54
CA GLY A 486 -6.43 -11.39 3.02
C GLY A 486 -6.02 -11.41 1.55
N MET A 487 -5.16 -12.34 1.16
CA MET A 487 -4.76 -12.52 -0.24
C MET A 487 -5.93 -12.93 -1.12
N ASP A 488 -6.81 -13.82 -0.66
CA ASP A 488 -8.00 -14.23 -1.41
C ASP A 488 -8.99 -13.07 -1.57
N LEU A 489 -9.10 -12.23 -0.54
CA LEU A 489 -9.89 -10.99 -0.59
C LEU A 489 -9.34 -10.04 -1.66
N VAL A 490 -8.02 -9.77 -1.63
CA VAL A 490 -7.34 -8.90 -2.60
C VAL A 490 -7.46 -9.46 -4.02
N LYS A 491 -7.27 -10.78 -4.21
CA LYS A 491 -7.48 -11.45 -5.50
C LYS A 491 -8.91 -11.28 -6.00
N SER A 492 -9.90 -11.35 -5.11
CA SER A 492 -11.31 -11.14 -5.47
C SER A 492 -11.59 -9.75 -6.08
N TRP A 493 -10.71 -8.76 -5.87
CA TRP A 493 -10.81 -7.43 -6.50
C TRP A 493 -10.33 -7.45 -7.96
N ARG A 494 -9.36 -8.31 -8.27
CA ARG A 494 -8.68 -8.39 -9.58
C ARG A 494 -9.47 -9.17 -10.62
N ASP A 495 -10.19 -10.22 -10.21
CA ASP A 495 -10.82 -11.17 -11.15
C ASP A 495 -11.95 -10.59 -12.02
N ALA A 496 -12.70 -9.59 -11.53
CA ALA A 496 -13.91 -9.14 -12.22
C ALA A 496 -13.64 -8.19 -13.41
N TYR A 497 -12.44 -7.65 -13.53
CA TYR A 497 -12.12 -6.60 -14.52
C TYR A 497 -10.67 -6.72 -14.99
N SER A 498 -10.48 -6.75 -16.31
CA SER A 498 -9.16 -6.64 -16.93
C SER A 498 -8.81 -5.16 -17.08
N ARG A 499 -8.14 -4.59 -16.09
CA ARG A 499 -7.36 -3.37 -16.30
C ARG A 499 -5.99 -3.56 -15.69
N LYS A 500 -4.95 -3.28 -16.47
CA LYS A 500 -3.61 -3.09 -15.95
C LYS A 500 -3.59 -1.76 -15.18
N PRO A 501 -3.30 -1.76 -13.87
CA PRO A 501 -3.30 -0.55 -13.04
C PRO A 501 -2.50 0.60 -13.66
N PHE A 502 -2.82 1.84 -13.29
CA PHE A 502 -2.03 3.05 -13.60
C PHE A 502 -1.98 3.54 -15.06
N TYR A 503 -2.69 2.89 -15.98
CA TYR A 503 -2.84 3.36 -17.36
C TYR A 503 -3.41 4.79 -17.49
N ILE A 504 -2.98 5.53 -18.51
CA ILE A 504 -3.61 6.81 -18.92
C ILE A 504 -4.65 6.51 -20.01
N PRO A 505 -5.94 6.76 -19.74
CA PRO A 505 -7.01 6.35 -20.67
C PRO A 505 -7.20 7.33 -21.86
N LEU A 506 -7.70 6.80 -22.99
CA LEU A 506 -8.17 7.62 -24.14
C LEU A 506 -9.54 8.27 -23.86
N THR A 507 -10.43 7.55 -23.17
CA THR A 507 -11.76 7.98 -22.73
C THR A 507 -12.07 7.42 -21.34
N VAL A 508 -13.09 7.95 -20.65
CA VAL A 508 -13.49 7.49 -19.30
C VAL A 508 -13.92 6.02 -19.23
N ASN A 509 -14.07 5.35 -20.37
CA ASN A 509 -14.64 4.00 -20.52
C ASN A 509 -13.57 2.88 -20.58
N THR A 510 -12.43 3.03 -19.93
CA THR A 510 -11.26 2.14 -20.10
C THR A 510 -11.31 0.83 -19.34
N TRP A 511 -12.29 0.62 -18.48
CA TRP A 511 -12.47 -0.65 -17.78
C TRP A 511 -13.17 -1.66 -18.69
N LYS A 512 -12.43 -2.68 -19.13
CA LYS A 512 -13.03 -3.83 -19.79
C LYS A 512 -13.44 -4.85 -18.74
N ARG A 513 -14.73 -5.13 -18.71
CA ARG A 513 -15.30 -6.21 -17.91
C ARG A 513 -14.84 -7.53 -18.52
N GLU A 514 -14.28 -8.43 -17.72
CA GLU A 514 -13.89 -9.76 -18.19
C GLU A 514 -15.11 -10.50 -18.76
N LYS A 515 -14.91 -11.29 -19.83
CA LYS A 515 -16.04 -12.04 -20.41
C LYS A 515 -16.57 -13.04 -19.38
N GLY A 516 -17.88 -13.07 -19.19
CA GLY A 516 -18.56 -13.92 -18.19
C GLY A 516 -18.82 -13.22 -16.85
N VAL A 517 -18.22 -12.05 -16.59
CA VAL A 517 -18.63 -11.21 -15.46
C VAL A 517 -19.98 -10.60 -15.86
N ASN A 518 -21.06 -11.07 -15.23
CA ASN A 518 -22.43 -10.56 -15.39
C ASN A 518 -23.01 -10.20 -13.99
N PRO A 519 -24.17 -9.53 -13.87
CA PRO A 519 -24.73 -9.18 -12.56
C PRO A 519 -24.93 -10.40 -11.64
N ALA A 520 -25.21 -11.59 -12.20
CA ALA A 520 -25.31 -12.82 -11.43
C ALA A 520 -23.95 -13.27 -10.86
N PHE A 521 -22.86 -13.17 -11.62
CA PHE A 521 -21.51 -13.40 -11.13
C PHE A 521 -21.15 -12.44 -10.00
N LEU A 522 -21.39 -11.13 -10.17
CA LEU A 522 -21.11 -10.14 -9.12
C LEU A 522 -21.91 -10.42 -7.84
N LYS A 523 -23.16 -10.87 -7.96
CA LYS A 523 -23.98 -11.31 -6.82
C LYS A 523 -23.37 -12.53 -6.12
N LYS A 524 -22.91 -13.54 -6.88
CA LYS A 524 -22.22 -14.72 -6.33
C LYS A 524 -20.91 -14.34 -5.64
N LEU A 525 -20.12 -13.46 -6.25
CA LEU A 525 -18.87 -12.97 -5.68
C LEU A 525 -19.09 -12.20 -4.38
N ARG A 526 -20.12 -11.34 -4.32
CA ARG A 526 -20.51 -10.63 -3.10
C ARG A 526 -20.95 -11.61 -2.00
N ALA A 527 -21.78 -12.61 -2.33
CA ALA A 527 -22.20 -13.63 -1.38
C ALA A 527 -20.98 -14.40 -0.82
N TRP A 528 -20.04 -14.80 -1.69
CA TRP A 528 -18.80 -15.45 -1.26
C TRP A 528 -17.96 -14.57 -0.32
N ARG A 529 -17.84 -13.26 -0.60
CA ARG A 529 -17.14 -12.30 0.28
C ARG A 529 -17.79 -12.21 1.66
N HIS A 530 -19.14 -12.16 1.70
CA HIS A 530 -19.90 -12.17 2.94
C HIS A 530 -19.69 -13.47 3.71
N ASP A 531 -19.75 -14.62 3.04
CA ASP A 531 -19.56 -15.93 3.67
C ASP A 531 -18.14 -16.08 4.24
N LEU A 532 -17.12 -15.64 3.51
CA LEU A 532 -15.73 -15.66 3.96
C LEU A 532 -15.53 -14.78 5.19
N PHE A 533 -16.03 -13.54 5.13
CA PHE A 533 -15.91 -12.58 6.24
C PHE A 533 -16.66 -13.07 7.49
N ASN A 534 -17.89 -13.56 7.33
CA ASN A 534 -18.68 -14.09 8.44
C ASN A 534 -18.05 -15.35 9.05
N THR A 535 -17.54 -16.26 8.23
CA THR A 535 -16.87 -17.48 8.71
C THR A 535 -15.63 -17.12 9.54
N MET A 536 -14.84 -16.15 9.09
CA MET A 536 -13.71 -15.61 9.85
C MET A 536 -14.17 -14.99 11.18
N ALA A 537 -15.19 -14.13 11.14
CA ALA A 537 -15.71 -13.45 12.32
C ALA A 537 -16.26 -14.43 13.37
N VAL A 538 -16.98 -15.46 12.94
CA VAL A 538 -17.51 -16.52 13.83
C VAL A 538 -16.36 -17.33 14.43
N GLY A 539 -15.42 -17.82 13.61
CA GLY A 539 -14.28 -18.60 14.10
C GLY A 539 -13.44 -17.84 15.11
N LEU A 540 -13.17 -16.56 14.82
CA LEU A 540 -12.43 -15.67 15.71
C LEU A 540 -13.20 -15.39 17.01
N SER A 541 -14.51 -15.15 16.92
CA SER A 541 -15.37 -14.94 18.09
C SER A 541 -15.38 -16.17 19.00
N CYS A 542 -15.47 -17.39 18.46
CA CYS A 542 -15.38 -18.62 19.24
C CYS A 542 -14.06 -18.72 20.02
N VAL A 543 -12.93 -18.45 19.37
CA VAL A 543 -11.62 -18.44 20.05
C VAL A 543 -11.58 -17.39 21.16
N ILE A 544 -12.10 -16.19 20.92
CA ILE A 544 -12.08 -15.11 21.93
C ILE A 544 -12.97 -15.45 23.13
N PHE A 545 -14.23 -15.84 22.86
CA PHE A 545 -15.16 -16.22 23.93
C PHE A 545 -14.65 -17.41 24.72
N SER A 546 -13.95 -18.36 24.08
CA SER A 546 -13.33 -19.46 24.81
C SER A 546 -12.37 -18.99 25.91
N GLY A 547 -11.59 -17.93 25.67
CA GLY A 547 -10.71 -17.33 26.66
C GLY A 547 -11.47 -16.63 27.80
N VAL A 548 -12.60 -15.99 27.49
CA VAL A 548 -13.50 -15.41 28.51
C VAL A 548 -14.09 -16.50 29.41
N PHE A 549 -14.60 -17.59 28.81
CA PHE A 549 -15.11 -18.74 29.55
C PHE A 549 -14.00 -19.41 30.38
N PHE A 550 -12.77 -19.47 29.88
CA PHE A 550 -11.63 -19.97 30.66
C PHE A 550 -11.34 -19.10 31.88
N LEU A 551 -11.43 -17.77 31.75
CA LEU A 551 -11.29 -16.86 32.88
C LEU A 551 -12.39 -17.10 33.92
N PHE A 552 -13.64 -17.27 33.50
CA PHE A 552 -14.73 -17.63 34.42
C PHE A 552 -14.53 -18.99 35.08
N PHE A 553 -13.97 -19.97 34.37
CA PHE A 553 -13.58 -21.25 34.95
C PHE A 553 -12.57 -21.07 36.09
N LEU A 554 -11.52 -20.27 35.88
CA LEU A 554 -10.55 -19.97 36.93
C LEU A 554 -11.20 -19.27 38.12
N ILE A 555 -12.04 -18.26 37.88
CA ILE A 555 -12.75 -17.52 38.93
C ILE A 555 -13.66 -18.46 39.73
N PHE A 556 -14.53 -19.23 39.08
CA PHE A 556 -15.44 -20.14 39.79
C PHE A 556 -14.73 -21.27 40.52
N SER A 557 -13.56 -21.70 40.02
CA SER A 557 -12.72 -22.68 40.73
C SER A 557 -12.12 -22.09 42.00
N LEU A 558 -11.77 -20.80 42.01
CA LEU A 558 -11.27 -20.11 43.21
C LEU A 558 -12.35 -19.89 44.27
N PHE A 559 -13.61 -19.74 43.88
CA PHE A 559 -14.75 -19.56 44.77
C PHE A 559 -15.50 -20.87 45.11
N ASP A 560 -14.90 -22.03 44.81
CA ASP A 560 -15.44 -23.37 45.07
C ASP A 560 -16.85 -23.64 44.46
N ALA A 561 -17.18 -22.92 43.40
CA ALA A 561 -18.44 -23.06 42.66
C ALA A 561 -18.32 -24.18 41.60
N SER A 562 -18.17 -25.42 42.07
CA SER A 562 -17.78 -26.58 41.24
C SER A 562 -18.67 -26.84 40.01
N GLY A 563 -19.99 -26.61 40.11
CA GLY A 563 -20.91 -26.76 38.98
C GLY A 563 -20.67 -25.71 37.87
N ALA A 564 -20.55 -24.44 38.27
CA ALA A 564 -20.30 -23.34 37.34
C ALA A 564 -18.91 -23.46 36.70
N ALA A 565 -17.90 -23.86 37.47
CA ALA A 565 -16.55 -24.13 36.96
C ALA A 565 -16.56 -25.24 35.89
N LYS A 566 -17.20 -26.38 36.15
CA LYS A 566 -17.29 -27.47 35.14
C LYS A 566 -17.95 -26.99 33.85
N PHE A 567 -19.06 -26.24 33.96
CA PHE A 567 -19.75 -25.71 32.78
C PHE A 567 -18.86 -24.75 31.98
N THR A 568 -18.24 -23.76 32.62
CA THR A 568 -17.42 -22.77 31.91
C THR A 568 -16.13 -23.38 31.35
N GLY A 569 -15.55 -24.37 32.03
CA GLY A 569 -14.40 -25.14 31.52
C GLY A 569 -14.75 -25.92 30.24
N TRP A 570 -15.85 -26.68 30.25
CA TRP A 570 -16.30 -27.40 29.05
C TRP A 570 -16.71 -26.47 27.91
N ALA A 571 -17.41 -25.37 28.22
CA ALA A 571 -17.78 -24.37 27.23
C ALA A 571 -16.52 -23.74 26.58
N SER A 572 -15.51 -23.41 27.38
CA SER A 572 -14.22 -22.91 26.87
C SER A 572 -13.57 -23.92 25.93
N PHE A 573 -13.44 -25.18 26.35
CA PHE A 573 -12.83 -26.24 25.54
C PHE A 573 -13.54 -26.45 24.19
N LEU A 574 -14.87 -26.56 24.21
CA LEU A 574 -15.67 -26.73 23.00
C LEU A 574 -15.58 -25.53 22.06
N LEU A 575 -15.56 -24.31 22.60
CA LEU A 575 -15.43 -23.08 21.81
C LEU A 575 -14.05 -22.94 21.16
N VAL A 576 -12.95 -23.33 21.83
CA VAL A 576 -11.61 -23.37 21.20
C VAL A 576 -11.63 -24.33 20.02
N LEU A 577 -12.10 -25.57 20.23
CA LEU A 577 -12.10 -26.59 19.19
C LEU A 577 -12.95 -26.15 17.99
N LEU A 578 -14.15 -25.63 18.24
CA LEU A 578 -15.02 -25.11 17.20
C LEU A 578 -14.37 -23.94 16.46
N GLY A 579 -13.78 -22.99 17.18
CA GLY A 579 -13.12 -21.82 16.60
C GLY A 579 -11.95 -22.21 15.69
N LEU A 580 -11.07 -23.10 16.17
CA LEU A 580 -9.94 -23.60 15.38
C LEU A 580 -10.41 -24.43 14.18
N PHE A 581 -11.44 -25.27 14.33
CA PHE A 581 -12.03 -26.00 13.21
C PHE A 581 -12.60 -25.07 12.14
N ILE A 582 -13.33 -24.04 12.54
CA ILE A 582 -13.88 -23.05 11.61
C ILE A 582 -12.74 -22.31 10.90
N LEU A 583 -11.75 -21.81 11.64
CA LEU A 583 -10.65 -21.04 11.08
C LEU A 583 -9.73 -21.86 10.17
N HIS A 584 -9.51 -23.14 10.49
CA HIS A 584 -8.64 -23.99 9.69
C HIS A 584 -9.37 -24.55 8.47
N TYR A 585 -10.53 -25.18 8.69
CA TYR A 585 -11.21 -25.97 7.68
C TYR A 585 -12.28 -25.18 6.95
N LYS A 586 -13.16 -24.48 7.66
CA LYS A 586 -14.28 -23.76 7.02
C LYS A 586 -13.81 -22.54 6.23
N VAL A 587 -12.86 -21.77 6.76
CA VAL A 587 -12.27 -20.65 6.00
C VAL A 587 -11.58 -21.16 4.74
N GLY A 588 -10.79 -22.23 4.82
CA GLY A 588 -10.16 -22.86 3.65
C GLY A 588 -11.19 -23.33 2.62
N GLN A 589 -12.22 -24.05 3.07
CA GLN A 589 -13.31 -24.53 2.23
C GLN A 589 -14.03 -23.38 1.51
N VAL A 590 -14.34 -22.29 2.22
CA VAL A 590 -15.00 -21.12 1.61
C VAL A 590 -14.04 -20.45 0.63
N SER A 591 -12.77 -20.29 0.98
CA SER A 591 -11.75 -19.70 0.09
C SER A 591 -11.64 -20.46 -1.25
N GLU A 592 -11.58 -21.80 -1.21
CA GLU A 592 -11.50 -22.63 -2.41
C GLU A 592 -12.73 -22.48 -3.34
N GLN A 593 -13.90 -22.15 -2.78
CA GLN A 593 -15.15 -21.95 -3.52
C GLN A 593 -15.29 -20.56 -4.16
N ARG A 594 -14.21 -19.77 -4.20
CA ARG A 594 -14.20 -18.43 -4.78
C ARG A 594 -14.69 -18.44 -6.23
N PRO A 595 -15.76 -17.69 -6.56
CA PRO A 595 -16.24 -17.59 -7.93
C PRO A 595 -15.17 -16.97 -8.84
N GLN A 596 -14.84 -17.65 -9.94
CA GLN A 596 -13.94 -17.14 -10.97
C GLN A 596 -14.71 -16.82 -12.27
N PRO A 597 -14.26 -15.84 -13.08
CA PRO A 597 -14.82 -15.59 -14.40
C PRO A 597 -14.67 -16.83 -15.30
N GLU A 598 -15.65 -17.04 -16.18
CA GLU A 598 -15.74 -18.23 -17.05
C GLU A 598 -14.48 -18.47 -17.90
N GLN A 599 -13.78 -17.40 -18.32
CA GLN A 599 -12.51 -17.51 -19.05
C GLN A 599 -11.33 -17.99 -18.20
N MET A 600 -11.25 -17.58 -16.93
CA MET A 600 -10.24 -18.10 -16.00
C MET A 600 -10.48 -19.58 -15.70
N GLN A 601 -11.74 -19.98 -15.57
CA GLN A 601 -12.11 -21.39 -15.43
C GLN A 601 -11.71 -22.21 -16.67
N LYS A 602 -11.92 -21.68 -17.88
CA LYS A 602 -11.49 -22.33 -19.14
C LYS A 602 -9.96 -22.43 -19.27
N ARG A 603 -9.21 -21.41 -18.84
CA ARG A 603 -7.73 -21.45 -18.80
C ARG A 603 -7.21 -22.45 -17.78
N ALA A 604 -7.80 -22.50 -16.58
CA ALA A 604 -7.43 -23.47 -15.55
C ALA A 604 -7.80 -24.92 -15.92
N ALA A 605 -8.82 -25.11 -16.75
CA ALA A 605 -9.25 -26.41 -17.24
C ALA A 605 -8.48 -26.91 -18.48
N GLN A 606 -7.63 -26.08 -19.09
CA GLN A 606 -6.70 -26.49 -20.14
C GLN A 606 -5.32 -26.73 -19.51
N PRO A 607 -4.92 -27.99 -19.21
CA PRO A 607 -3.54 -28.27 -18.85
C PRO A 607 -2.62 -27.90 -20.01
N GLU A 608 -1.46 -27.32 -19.70
CA GLU A 608 -0.39 -26.89 -20.61
C GLU A 608 0.01 -27.98 -21.63
N SER A 609 -0.76 -28.14 -22.70
CA SER A 609 -0.49 -29.08 -23.79
C SER A 609 -0.39 -28.42 -25.16
N THR A 610 -0.44 -27.09 -25.23
CA THR A 610 -0.32 -26.34 -26.50
C THR A 610 0.65 -25.17 -26.41
N ALA A 611 1.82 -25.41 -25.81
CA ALA A 611 3.01 -24.55 -25.94
C ALA A 611 4.12 -25.23 -26.79
N LYS A 612 3.74 -26.19 -27.63
CA LYS A 612 4.53 -26.63 -28.79
C LYS A 612 3.66 -26.37 -30.02
N GLU A 613 4.23 -25.64 -30.97
CA GLU A 613 3.66 -25.25 -32.28
C GLU A 613 2.75 -24.01 -32.29
N ALA A 614 3.39 -22.83 -32.30
CA ALA A 614 3.09 -21.73 -33.24
C ALA A 614 4.27 -20.75 -33.28
#